data_AF-A0A7C4UVD3-F1
#
_entry.id   AF-A0A7C4UVD3-F1
#
_cell.length_a   1.000
_cell.length_b   1.000
_cell.length_c   1.000
_cell.angle_alpha   90.00
_cell.angle_beta   90.00
_cell.angle_gamma   90.00
#
_symmetry.space_group_name_H-M   'P 1'
#
loop_
_entity.id
_entity.type
_entity.pdbx_description
1 polymer ?
#
loop_
_entity_poly.entity_id
_entity_poly.type
_entity_poly.pdbx_seq_one_letter_code
_entity_poly.pdbx_strand_id
1 'polypeptide(L)'
;MRRWTYALFAVPLIALVPVGVVSCQEKSPIGKPPPPPNDLPLVERVIKARKEYLDSLEELRSHYIKHNDLERQKWVEDEMLSYHRISKRAYRLDLDVPPPTLKPEYNIPEANELYRKAMAYKGKSFIGVSDDNLRRAEILFQQLLSDYPQSDKIDDAAYQLGNIYESRTFKQYRRAASYYERCFQWNPNTDTDARMKAAELYDKTLQDRGRAIQLYREVSNRDADQARVEKAKRRLAQLSTTPP
;
A
#
# COMPACT_ATOMS: atom_id res chain seq x y z
N MET A 1 6.49 17.39 -80.72
CA MET A 1 5.10 16.95 -80.98
C MET A 1 4.50 16.48 -79.67
N ARG A 2 3.42 17.15 -79.24
CA ARG A 2 2.57 16.83 -78.08
C ARG A 2 1.85 15.50 -78.29
N ARG A 3 1.66 14.73 -77.21
CA ARG A 3 0.37 14.14 -76.76
C ARG A 3 0.62 13.12 -75.66
N TRP A 4 0.48 13.52 -74.40
CA TRP A 4 0.24 12.60 -73.28
C TRP A 4 -1.15 12.92 -72.72
N THR A 5 -1.94 11.87 -72.59
CA THR A 5 -3.34 11.83 -72.21
C THR A 5 -3.52 12.14 -70.72
N TYR A 6 -4.55 12.91 -70.39
CA TYR A 6 -4.95 13.22 -69.02
C TYR A 6 -5.63 12.00 -68.38
N ALA A 7 -5.08 11.51 -67.27
CA ALA A 7 -5.77 10.63 -66.34
C ALA A 7 -6.37 11.48 -65.21
N LEU A 8 -7.70 11.52 -65.15
CA LEU A 8 -8.47 12.12 -64.06
C LEU A 8 -8.29 11.27 -62.79
N PHE A 9 -7.61 11.82 -61.78
CA PHE A 9 -7.67 11.31 -60.41
C PHE A 9 -8.71 12.10 -59.63
N ALA A 10 -9.80 11.44 -59.26
CA ALA A 10 -10.78 11.94 -58.31
C ALA A 10 -10.16 11.94 -56.91
N VAL A 11 -10.08 13.11 -56.27
CA VAL A 11 -9.68 13.27 -54.87
C VAL A 11 -10.94 13.13 -54.00
N PRO A 12 -11.02 12.20 -53.04
CA PRO A 12 -12.15 12.15 -52.14
C PRO A 12 -12.03 13.27 -51.10
N LEU A 13 -13.14 13.99 -50.93
CA LEU A 13 -13.35 15.03 -49.93
C LEU A 13 -13.29 14.40 -48.52
N ILE A 14 -12.20 14.64 -47.78
CA ILE A 14 -12.09 14.21 -46.37
C ILE A 14 -12.96 15.16 -45.53
N ALA A 15 -14.05 14.64 -44.98
CA ALA A 15 -14.86 15.35 -44.00
C ALA A 15 -14.05 15.57 -42.71
N LEU A 16 -13.79 16.84 -42.37
CA LEU A 16 -13.27 17.22 -41.05
C LEU A 16 -14.34 16.92 -40.00
N VAL A 17 -14.08 15.94 -39.14
CA VAL A 17 -14.84 15.75 -37.90
C VAL A 17 -14.31 16.76 -36.88
N PRO A 18 -15.14 17.62 -36.28
CA PRO A 18 -14.70 18.54 -35.24
C PRO A 18 -14.23 17.73 -34.03
N VAL A 19 -12.96 17.88 -33.68
CA VAL A 19 -12.39 17.38 -32.43
C VAL A 19 -13.11 18.09 -31.29
N GLY A 20 -14.00 17.36 -30.62
CA GLY A 20 -14.64 17.83 -29.40
C GLY A 20 -13.56 18.20 -28.39
N VAL A 21 -13.57 19.44 -27.92
CA VAL A 21 -12.79 19.89 -26.79
C VAL A 21 -13.22 19.04 -25.60
N VAL A 22 -12.40 18.05 -25.24
CA VAL A 22 -12.55 17.34 -23.98
C VAL A 22 -12.33 18.40 -22.90
N SER A 23 -13.43 18.88 -22.34
CA SER A 23 -13.42 19.65 -21.11
C SER A 23 -12.70 18.78 -20.07
N CYS A 24 -11.49 19.21 -19.69
CA CYS A 24 -10.77 18.67 -18.56
C CYS A 24 -11.68 18.84 -17.33
N GLN A 25 -12.44 17.80 -16.99
CA GLN A 25 -13.14 17.76 -15.72
C GLN A 25 -12.13 18.07 -14.61
N GLU A 26 -12.44 19.10 -13.83
CA GLU A 26 -11.73 19.45 -12.61
C GLU A 26 -11.50 18.17 -11.82
N LYS A 27 -10.25 17.95 -11.41
CA LYS A 27 -9.87 16.86 -10.52
C LYS A 27 -10.71 16.99 -9.26
N SER A 28 -11.77 16.17 -9.17
CA SER A 28 -12.46 15.95 -7.90
C SER A 28 -11.42 15.60 -6.84
N PRO A 29 -11.53 16.14 -5.62
CA PRO A 29 -10.61 15.78 -4.55
C PRO A 29 -10.56 14.26 -4.45
N ILE A 30 -9.38 13.68 -4.23
CA ILE A 30 -9.21 12.24 -3.96
C ILE A 30 -9.76 11.94 -2.54
N GLY A 31 -11.00 12.34 -2.27
CA GLY A 31 -11.81 11.78 -1.21
C GLY A 31 -11.85 10.26 -1.38
N LYS A 32 -12.03 9.54 -0.28
CA LYS A 32 -12.28 8.10 -0.28
C LYS A 32 -13.26 7.80 -1.43
N PRO A 33 -12.89 7.01 -2.46
CA PRO A 33 -13.82 6.70 -3.53
C PRO A 33 -15.09 6.15 -2.88
N PRO A 34 -16.28 6.54 -3.36
CA PRO A 34 -17.52 6.02 -2.81
C PRO A 34 -17.40 4.49 -2.79
N PRO A 35 -17.77 3.82 -1.69
CA PRO A 35 -17.61 2.38 -1.58
C PRO A 35 -18.26 1.74 -2.82
N PRO A 36 -17.49 0.97 -3.61
CA PRO A 36 -18.02 0.36 -4.81
C PRO A 36 -19.23 -0.54 -4.45
N PRO A 37 -20.27 -0.57 -5.29
CA PRO A 37 -21.45 -1.40 -5.05
C PRO A 37 -21.02 -2.85 -4.85
N ASN A 38 -21.36 -3.42 -3.67
CA ASN A 38 -21.07 -4.77 -3.18
C ASN A 38 -20.00 -5.57 -3.95
N ASP A 39 -18.77 -5.05 -3.97
CA ASP A 39 -17.62 -5.68 -4.62
C ASP A 39 -16.96 -6.78 -3.78
N LEU A 40 -17.39 -6.91 -2.52
CA LEU A 40 -16.87 -7.85 -1.53
C LEU A 40 -16.69 -9.28 -2.08
N PRO A 41 -17.71 -9.93 -2.67
CA PRO A 41 -17.55 -11.30 -3.17
C PRO A 41 -16.54 -11.41 -4.32
N LEU A 42 -16.33 -10.35 -5.09
CA LEU A 42 -15.32 -10.33 -6.16
C LEU A 42 -13.92 -10.22 -5.57
N VAL A 43 -13.74 -9.36 -4.56
CA VAL A 43 -12.45 -9.18 -3.89
C VAL A 43 -12.07 -10.44 -3.13
N GLU A 44 -13.00 -11.06 -2.41
CA GLU A 44 -12.79 -12.34 -1.73
C GLU A 44 -12.39 -13.44 -2.72
N ARG A 45 -13.04 -13.50 -3.90
CA ARG A 45 -12.66 -14.45 -4.96
C ARG A 45 -11.22 -14.24 -5.44
N VAL A 46 -10.78 -12.99 -5.60
CA VAL A 46 -9.39 -12.68 -6.00
C VAL A 46 -8.40 -13.09 -4.91
N ILE A 47 -8.71 -12.81 -3.64
CA ILE A 47 -7.87 -13.20 -2.50
C ILE A 47 -7.75 -14.74 -2.44
N LYS A 48 -8.88 -15.44 -2.58
CA LYS A 48 -8.93 -16.91 -2.61
C LYS A 48 -8.10 -17.48 -3.76
N ALA A 49 -8.30 -16.99 -4.99
CA ALA A 49 -7.56 -17.46 -6.16
C ALA A 49 -6.04 -17.22 -6.04
N ARG A 50 -5.64 -16.09 -5.45
CA ARG A 50 -4.23 -15.77 -5.16
C ARG A 50 -3.59 -16.74 -4.18
N LYS A 51 -4.37 -17.18 -3.18
CA LYS A 51 -3.94 -18.19 -2.22
C LYS A 51 -3.84 -19.57 -2.89
N GLU A 52 -4.90 -20.01 -3.56
CA GLU A 52 -4.94 -21.31 -4.25
C GLU A 52 -3.80 -21.48 -5.27
N TYR A 53 -3.47 -20.41 -6.01
CA TYR A 53 -2.34 -20.42 -6.94
C TYR A 53 -0.99 -20.58 -6.22
N LEU A 54 -0.78 -19.90 -5.09
CA LEU A 54 0.46 -20.04 -4.31
C LEU A 54 0.56 -21.44 -3.69
N ASP A 55 -0.53 -21.94 -3.11
CA ASP A 55 -0.61 -23.30 -2.54
C ASP A 55 -0.27 -24.34 -3.62
N SER A 56 -0.79 -24.17 -4.84
CA SER A 56 -0.47 -25.04 -5.99
C SER A 56 1.02 -25.00 -6.38
N LEU A 57 1.67 -23.83 -6.33
CA LEU A 57 3.10 -23.71 -6.58
C LEU A 57 3.93 -24.39 -5.48
N GLU A 58 3.51 -24.30 -4.23
CA GLU A 58 4.18 -24.99 -3.11
C GLU A 58 4.08 -26.52 -3.22
N GLU A 59 2.93 -27.04 -3.64
CA GLU A 59 2.74 -28.45 -3.94
C GLU A 59 3.65 -28.92 -5.09
N LEU A 60 3.71 -28.17 -6.19
CA LEU A 60 4.61 -28.45 -7.31
C LEU A 60 6.08 -28.45 -6.89
N ARG A 61 6.50 -27.43 -6.13
CA ARG A 61 7.86 -27.35 -5.59
C ARG A 61 8.18 -28.58 -4.74
N SER A 62 7.28 -28.97 -3.85
CA SER A 62 7.45 -30.15 -2.98
C SER A 62 7.54 -31.44 -3.80
N HIS A 63 6.75 -31.56 -4.87
CA HIS A 63 6.82 -32.68 -5.80
C HIS A 63 8.18 -32.77 -6.48
N TYR A 64 8.71 -31.67 -7.01
CA TYR A 64 10.01 -31.66 -7.70
C TYR A 64 11.18 -31.93 -6.77
N ILE A 65 11.15 -31.41 -5.53
CA ILE A 65 12.13 -31.73 -4.50
C ILE A 65 12.14 -33.25 -4.21
N LYS A 66 10.97 -33.87 -4.08
CA LYS A 66 10.85 -35.30 -3.82
C LYS A 66 11.43 -36.18 -4.94
N HIS A 67 11.32 -35.73 -6.19
CA HIS A 67 11.81 -36.45 -7.36
C HIS A 67 13.21 -36.01 -7.82
N ASN A 68 13.85 -35.09 -7.08
CA ASN A 68 15.16 -34.52 -7.42
C ASN A 68 15.21 -33.89 -8.83
N ASP A 69 14.11 -33.30 -9.28
CA ASP A 69 14.02 -32.55 -10.55
C ASP A 69 14.42 -31.09 -10.32
N LEU A 70 15.73 -30.84 -10.44
CA LEU A 70 16.32 -29.53 -10.14
C LEU A 70 15.88 -28.42 -11.11
N GLU A 71 15.60 -28.76 -12.37
CA GLU A 71 15.22 -27.77 -13.39
C GLU A 71 13.83 -27.22 -13.10
N ARG A 72 12.84 -28.11 -12.94
CA ARG A 72 11.47 -27.68 -12.67
C ARG A 72 11.29 -27.12 -11.27
N GLN A 73 12.07 -27.61 -10.30
CA GLN A 73 12.15 -26.96 -8.98
C GLN A 73 12.53 -25.49 -9.14
N LYS A 74 13.59 -25.19 -9.90
CA LYS A 74 14.05 -23.82 -10.11
C LYS A 74 12.99 -22.97 -10.81
N TRP A 75 12.30 -23.50 -11.82
CA TRP A 75 11.23 -22.76 -12.50
C TRP A 75 10.10 -22.34 -11.54
N VAL A 76 9.66 -23.26 -10.67
CA VAL A 76 8.63 -22.95 -9.68
C VAL A 76 9.14 -21.92 -8.68
N GLU A 77 10.38 -22.02 -8.21
CA GLU A 77 10.98 -21.04 -7.29
C GLU A 77 11.09 -19.64 -7.92
N ASP A 78 11.48 -19.56 -9.20
CA ASP A 78 11.55 -18.29 -9.96
C ASP A 78 10.15 -17.70 -10.18
N GLU A 79 9.13 -18.54 -10.42
CA GLU A 79 7.73 -18.13 -10.56
C GLU A 79 7.17 -17.63 -9.23
N MET A 80 7.40 -18.35 -8.12
CA MET A 80 7.03 -17.92 -6.77
C MET A 80 7.69 -16.58 -6.40
N LEU A 81 8.99 -16.43 -6.67
CA LEU A 81 9.71 -15.19 -6.43
C LEU A 81 9.11 -14.03 -7.23
N SER A 82 8.82 -14.25 -8.51
CA SER A 82 8.16 -13.27 -9.37
C SER A 82 6.78 -12.92 -8.85
N TYR A 83 6.00 -13.91 -8.41
CA TYR A 83 4.70 -13.71 -7.80
C TYR A 83 4.79 -12.81 -6.56
N HIS A 84 5.73 -13.04 -5.64
CA HIS A 84 5.95 -12.18 -4.48
C HIS A 84 6.40 -10.77 -4.87
N ARG A 85 7.11 -10.60 -6.00
CA ARG A 85 7.54 -9.28 -6.49
C ARG A 85 6.42 -8.44 -7.07
N ILE A 86 5.37 -9.05 -7.62
CA ILE A 86 4.22 -8.34 -8.18
C ILE A 86 3.50 -7.54 -7.09
N SER A 87 3.30 -6.25 -7.37
CA SER A 87 2.52 -5.35 -6.51
C SER A 87 1.05 -5.78 -6.49
N LYS A 88 0.59 -6.23 -5.32
CA LYS A 88 -0.82 -6.58 -5.08
C LYS A 88 -1.49 -5.39 -4.41
N ARG A 89 -2.58 -4.92 -5.02
CA ARG A 89 -3.43 -3.85 -4.45
C ARG A 89 -4.44 -4.46 -3.49
N ALA A 90 -4.64 -3.80 -2.35
CA ALA A 90 -5.79 -4.01 -1.49
C ALA A 90 -6.98 -3.24 -2.09
N TYR A 91 -7.90 -3.95 -2.73
CA TYR A 91 -9.14 -3.36 -3.25
C TYR A 91 -10.06 -2.92 -2.11
N ARG A 92 -10.03 -3.68 -1.01
CA ARG A 92 -10.73 -3.42 0.25
C ARG A 92 -9.74 -3.44 1.39
N LEU A 93 -9.54 -2.29 2.03
CA LEU A 93 -8.56 -2.14 3.13
C LEU A 93 -9.01 -2.83 4.41
N ASP A 94 -10.32 -2.99 4.59
CA ASP A 94 -10.98 -3.69 5.68
C ASP A 94 -10.65 -5.19 5.74
N LEU A 95 -10.31 -5.81 4.61
CA LEU A 95 -9.90 -7.22 4.56
C LEU A 95 -8.40 -7.42 4.75
N ASP A 96 -7.62 -6.34 4.73
CA ASP A 96 -6.17 -6.39 4.60
C ASP A 96 -5.46 -5.78 5.83
N VAL A 97 -6.00 -4.68 6.34
CA VAL A 97 -5.55 -4.04 7.57
C VAL A 97 -6.42 -4.54 8.72
N PRO A 98 -5.85 -5.19 9.75
CA PRO A 98 -6.63 -5.70 10.87
C PRO A 98 -7.47 -4.61 11.55
N PRO A 99 -8.60 -4.94 12.21
CA PRO A 99 -9.49 -3.94 12.76
C PRO A 99 -8.85 -3.11 13.90
N PRO A 100 -9.33 -1.88 14.16
CA PRO A 100 -8.80 -1.04 15.24
C PRO A 100 -9.11 -1.58 16.64
N THR A 101 -9.92 -2.63 16.74
CA THR A 101 -10.42 -3.20 18.01
C THR A 101 -9.46 -4.20 18.67
N LEU A 102 -8.32 -4.51 18.04
CA LEU A 102 -7.30 -5.38 18.63
C LEU A 102 -6.65 -4.71 19.86
N LYS A 103 -6.20 -5.55 20.79
CA LYS A 103 -5.60 -5.12 22.05
C LYS A 103 -4.22 -5.76 22.24
N PRO A 104 -3.12 -4.98 22.17
CA PRO A 104 -1.79 -5.46 22.52
C PRO A 104 -1.70 -5.65 24.04
N GLU A 105 -1.62 -6.89 24.51
CA GLU A 105 -1.63 -7.20 25.95
C GLU A 105 -0.44 -8.06 26.37
N TYR A 106 0.05 -8.93 25.49
CA TYR A 106 0.99 -9.97 25.87
C TYR A 106 2.34 -9.84 25.17
N ASN A 107 3.41 -9.98 25.93
CA ASN A 107 4.74 -10.22 25.39
C ASN A 107 4.83 -11.69 24.93
N ILE A 108 4.81 -11.92 23.62
CA ILE A 108 4.81 -13.25 23.01
C ILE A 108 6.18 -13.50 22.35
N PRO A 109 6.99 -14.46 22.83
CA PRO A 109 8.34 -14.71 22.30
C PRO A 109 8.40 -14.96 20.80
N GLU A 110 7.45 -15.72 20.25
CA GLU A 110 7.37 -16.05 18.84
C GLU A 110 7.08 -14.80 17.99
N ALA A 111 6.20 -13.92 18.48
CA ALA A 111 5.92 -12.64 17.84
C ALA A 111 7.15 -11.71 17.86
N ASN A 112 7.88 -11.69 18.97
CA ASN A 112 9.14 -10.94 19.07
C ASN A 112 10.18 -11.43 18.07
N GLU A 113 10.29 -12.74 17.87
CA GLU A 113 11.20 -13.31 16.89
C GLU A 113 10.81 -12.96 15.45
N LEU A 114 9.51 -12.98 15.13
CA LEU A 114 9.02 -12.49 13.83
C LEU A 114 9.38 -11.01 13.64
N TYR A 115 9.13 -10.18 14.65
CA TYR A 115 9.45 -8.75 14.62
C TYR A 115 10.95 -8.52 14.42
N ARG A 116 11.80 -9.22 15.17
CA ARG A 116 13.26 -9.12 15.09
C ARG A 116 13.77 -9.52 13.70
N LYS A 117 13.27 -10.62 13.13
CA LYS A 117 13.62 -11.07 11.77
C LYS A 117 13.18 -10.05 10.72
N ALA A 118 11.96 -9.53 10.83
CA ALA A 118 11.44 -8.52 9.92
C ALA A 118 12.30 -7.24 9.94
N MET A 119 12.68 -6.78 11.13
CA MET A 119 13.59 -5.64 11.30
C MET A 119 14.99 -5.91 10.73
N ALA A 120 15.53 -7.13 10.87
CA ALA A 120 16.81 -7.49 10.27
C ALA A 120 16.79 -7.44 8.74
N TYR A 121 15.71 -7.91 8.10
CA TYR A 121 15.54 -7.74 6.65
C TYR A 121 15.42 -6.26 6.27
N LYS A 122 14.57 -5.51 6.98
CA LYS A 122 14.37 -4.09 6.72
C LYS A 122 15.67 -3.28 6.87
N GLY A 123 16.50 -3.57 7.87
CA GLY A 123 17.79 -2.90 8.06
C GLY A 123 18.78 -3.15 6.92
N LYS A 124 18.78 -4.38 6.35
CA LYS A 124 19.58 -4.72 5.17
C LYS A 124 19.07 -4.05 3.88
N SER A 125 17.84 -3.54 3.87
CA SER A 125 17.27 -2.83 2.72
C SER A 125 18.03 -1.55 2.37
N PHE A 126 18.75 -0.96 3.31
CA PHE A 126 19.47 0.30 3.08
C PHE A 126 20.75 0.12 2.23
N ILE A 127 21.20 -1.12 2.00
CA ILE A 127 22.44 -1.46 1.29
C ILE A 127 22.12 -2.22 -0.01
N GLY A 128 21.79 -1.50 -1.08
CA GLY A 128 21.82 -1.98 -2.48
C GLY A 128 20.82 -3.07 -2.92
N VAL A 129 20.36 -3.95 -2.03
CA VAL A 129 19.37 -5.02 -2.29
C VAL A 129 18.10 -4.72 -1.49
N SER A 130 17.48 -3.58 -1.81
CA SER A 130 16.43 -2.95 -1.00
C SER A 130 15.09 -3.69 -1.10
N ASP A 131 14.63 -3.93 -2.31
CA ASP A 131 13.22 -4.20 -2.58
C ASP A 131 12.73 -5.59 -2.15
N ASP A 132 13.56 -6.63 -2.29
CA ASP A 132 13.22 -7.98 -1.86
C ASP A 132 13.25 -8.10 -0.33
N ASN A 133 14.16 -7.37 0.32
CA ASN A 133 14.25 -7.34 1.77
C ASN A 133 13.05 -6.62 2.41
N LEU A 134 12.56 -5.55 1.79
CA LEU A 134 11.30 -4.92 2.22
C LEU A 134 10.11 -5.86 2.09
N ARG A 135 10.04 -6.67 1.03
CA ARG A 135 8.97 -7.67 0.86
C ARG A 135 9.06 -8.79 1.90
N ARG A 136 10.26 -9.26 2.23
CA ARG A 136 10.44 -10.24 3.32
C ARG A 136 10.01 -9.66 4.67
N ALA A 137 10.37 -8.42 4.94
CA ALA A 137 9.92 -7.72 6.15
C ALA A 137 8.40 -7.55 6.18
N GLU A 138 7.78 -7.15 5.05
CA GLU A 138 6.32 -7.04 4.91
C GLU A 138 5.62 -8.35 5.31
N ILE A 139 6.06 -9.48 4.73
CA ILE A 139 5.46 -10.80 4.98
C ILE A 139 5.54 -11.15 6.46
N LEU A 140 6.71 -10.96 7.09
CA LEU A 140 6.90 -11.28 8.51
C LEU A 140 6.08 -10.39 9.44
N PHE A 141 5.93 -9.10 9.14
CA PHE A 141 5.05 -8.22 9.90
C PHE A 141 3.57 -8.57 9.70
N GLN A 142 3.15 -8.90 8.48
CA GLN A 142 1.77 -9.38 8.23
C GLN A 142 1.49 -10.68 8.98
N GLN A 143 2.46 -11.62 8.98
CA GLN A 143 2.36 -12.86 9.73
C GLN A 143 2.22 -12.58 11.24
N LEU A 144 3.02 -11.66 11.79
CA LEU A 144 2.91 -11.25 13.19
C LEU A 144 1.48 -10.77 13.52
N LEU A 145 0.89 -9.91 12.68
CA LEU A 145 -0.46 -9.39 12.90
C LEU A 145 -1.56 -10.45 12.76
N SER A 146 -1.36 -11.44 11.88
CA SER A 146 -2.30 -12.54 11.65
C SER A 146 -2.26 -13.57 12.77
N ASP A 147 -1.06 -14.02 13.12
CA ASP A 147 -0.87 -15.17 14.01
C ASP A 147 -0.87 -14.75 15.49
N TYR A 148 -0.49 -13.50 15.79
CA TYR A 148 -0.35 -12.99 17.16
C TYR A 148 -1.06 -11.64 17.37
N PRO A 149 -2.38 -11.55 17.15
CA PRO A 149 -3.13 -10.29 17.22
C PRO A 149 -3.22 -9.65 18.62
N GLN A 150 -2.78 -10.35 19.67
CA GLN A 150 -2.73 -9.83 21.05
C GLN A 150 -1.30 -9.49 21.52
N SER A 151 -0.31 -9.60 20.63
CA SER A 151 1.09 -9.30 20.96
C SER A 151 1.28 -7.81 21.26
N ASP A 152 2.15 -7.50 22.23
CA ASP A 152 2.65 -6.16 22.51
C ASP A 152 3.54 -5.55 21.40
N LYS A 153 3.67 -6.24 20.25
CA LYS A 153 4.41 -5.80 19.06
C LYS A 153 3.50 -5.40 17.90
N ILE A 154 2.17 -5.56 18.00
CA ILE A 154 1.28 -5.33 16.84
C ILE A 154 1.28 -3.85 16.40
N ASP A 155 1.36 -2.91 17.34
CA ASP A 155 1.45 -1.47 17.06
C ASP A 155 2.78 -1.09 16.43
N ASP A 156 3.88 -1.65 16.95
CA ASP A 156 5.22 -1.53 16.35
C ASP A 156 5.23 -2.10 14.92
N ALA A 157 4.69 -3.30 14.72
CA ALA A 157 4.59 -3.94 13.41
C ALA A 157 3.74 -3.12 12.45
N ALA A 158 2.63 -2.54 12.92
CA ALA A 158 1.80 -1.64 12.13
C ALA A 158 2.58 -0.37 11.71
N TYR A 159 3.35 0.24 12.60
CA TYR A 159 4.22 1.35 12.25
C TYR A 159 5.24 0.97 11.17
N GLN A 160 5.87 -0.20 11.30
CA GLN A 160 6.83 -0.68 10.31
C GLN A 160 6.19 -0.98 8.95
N LEU A 161 4.98 -1.56 8.92
CA LEU A 161 4.20 -1.77 7.71
C LEU A 161 3.79 -0.45 7.06
N GLY A 162 3.39 0.56 7.84
CA GLY A 162 3.15 1.92 7.36
C GLY A 162 4.35 2.45 6.58
N ASN A 163 5.55 2.36 7.16
CA ASN A 163 6.80 2.77 6.51
C ASN A 163 7.11 1.97 5.24
N ILE A 164 6.84 0.66 5.24
CA ILE A 164 7.07 -0.20 4.07
C ILE A 164 6.10 0.21 2.94
N TYR A 165 4.83 0.41 3.23
CA TYR A 165 3.85 0.80 2.22
C TYR A 165 4.00 2.23 1.71
N GLU A 166 4.52 3.14 2.52
CA GLU A 166 4.89 4.50 2.11
C GLU A 166 6.11 4.50 1.17
N SER A 167 6.98 3.49 1.26
CA SER A 167 8.24 3.42 0.52
C SER A 167 8.06 3.50 -1.01
N ARG A 168 9.15 3.87 -1.69
CA ARG A 168 9.20 3.96 -3.16
C ARG A 168 8.91 2.63 -3.86
N THR A 169 9.15 1.51 -3.18
CA THR A 169 8.93 0.15 -3.69
C THR A 169 7.43 -0.16 -3.79
N PHE A 170 6.65 0.25 -2.79
CA PHE A 170 5.23 -0.10 -2.69
C PHE A 170 4.29 1.02 -3.15
N LYS A 171 4.56 2.27 -2.74
CA LYS A 171 3.71 3.45 -3.03
C LYS A 171 2.22 3.18 -2.79
N GLN A 172 1.90 2.52 -1.67
CA GLN A 172 0.54 2.20 -1.26
C GLN A 172 0.11 3.16 -0.15
N TYR A 173 0.02 4.46 -0.46
CA TYR A 173 -0.14 5.52 0.54
C TYR A 173 -1.39 5.40 1.40
N ARG A 174 -2.52 4.95 0.85
CA ARG A 174 -3.76 4.76 1.63
C ARG A 174 -3.65 3.59 2.61
N ARG A 175 -2.96 2.52 2.19
CA ARG A 175 -2.62 1.36 3.02
C ARG A 175 -1.65 1.77 4.12
N ALA A 176 -0.62 2.54 3.78
CA ALA A 176 0.35 3.10 4.72
C ALA A 176 -0.33 3.95 5.79
N ALA A 177 -1.18 4.90 5.40
CA ALA A 177 -1.94 5.74 6.33
C ALA A 177 -2.81 4.89 7.28
N SER A 178 -3.47 3.84 6.76
CA SER A 178 -4.28 2.93 7.57
C SER A 178 -3.45 2.18 8.62
N TYR A 179 -2.26 1.70 8.28
CA TYR A 179 -1.37 1.05 9.25
C TYR A 179 -0.77 2.02 10.28
N TYR A 180 -0.44 3.26 9.89
CA TYR A 180 -0.08 4.28 10.88
C TYR A 180 -1.22 4.59 11.84
N GLU A 181 -2.47 4.61 11.35
CA GLU A 181 -3.63 4.71 12.25
C GLU A 181 -3.71 3.54 13.22
N ARG A 182 -3.46 2.31 12.78
CA ARG A 182 -3.45 1.13 13.66
C ARG A 182 -2.43 1.23 14.77
N CYS A 183 -1.23 1.72 14.47
CA CYS A 183 -0.19 1.92 15.49
C CYS A 183 -0.72 2.70 16.70
N PHE A 184 -1.27 3.90 16.50
CA PHE A 184 -1.76 4.72 17.61
C PHE A 184 -3.18 4.39 18.10
N GLN A 185 -3.93 3.55 17.37
CA GLN A 185 -5.22 3.01 17.82
C GLN A 185 -5.03 1.85 18.79
N TRP A 186 -4.07 0.96 18.50
CA TRP A 186 -3.71 -0.16 19.37
C TRP A 186 -2.84 0.28 20.55
N ASN A 187 -1.98 1.29 20.35
CA ASN A 187 -1.20 1.90 21.42
C ASN A 187 -1.34 3.44 21.40
N PRO A 188 -2.31 4.01 22.13
CA PRO A 188 -2.50 5.45 22.22
C PRO A 188 -1.29 6.23 22.76
N ASN A 189 -0.39 5.56 23.50
CA ASN A 189 0.80 6.13 24.13
C ASN A 189 2.09 5.81 23.35
N THR A 190 1.99 5.41 22.08
CA THR A 190 3.17 5.15 21.25
C THR A 190 4.06 6.39 21.15
N ASP A 191 5.37 6.20 21.30
CA ASP A 191 6.38 7.28 21.14
C ASP A 191 6.70 7.59 19.67
N THR A 192 6.14 6.81 18.74
CA THR A 192 6.38 6.95 17.31
C THR A 192 5.72 8.19 16.73
N ASP A 193 6.21 8.66 15.58
CA ASP A 193 5.60 9.75 14.82
C ASP A 193 4.41 9.28 13.94
N ALA A 194 3.83 8.11 14.20
CA ALA A 194 2.79 7.48 13.38
C ALA A 194 1.63 8.42 13.07
N ARG A 195 1.16 9.15 14.08
CA ARG A 195 0.03 10.09 13.94
C ARG A 195 0.38 11.26 13.03
N MET A 196 1.60 11.80 13.15
CA MET A 196 2.10 12.84 12.27
C MET A 196 2.26 12.35 10.83
N LYS A 197 2.83 11.15 10.65
CA LYS A 197 2.98 10.52 9.32
C LYS A 197 1.64 10.27 8.63
N ALA A 198 0.65 9.74 9.35
CA ALA A 198 -0.70 9.57 8.82
C ALA A 198 -1.29 10.92 8.38
N ALA A 199 -1.19 11.96 9.22
CA ALA A 199 -1.68 13.29 8.89
C ALA A 199 -1.04 13.85 7.61
N GLU A 200 0.29 13.71 7.46
CA GLU A 200 1.01 14.14 6.27
C GLU A 200 0.61 13.37 5.00
N LEU A 201 0.39 12.06 5.10
CA LEU A 201 -0.09 11.27 3.97
C LEU A 201 -1.49 11.70 3.53
N TYR A 202 -2.40 11.94 4.48
CA TYR A 202 -3.74 12.42 4.17
C TYR A 202 -3.72 13.80 3.53
N ASP A 203 -2.89 14.71 4.04
CA ASP A 203 -2.75 16.07 3.54
C ASP A 203 -2.11 16.13 2.15
N LYS A 204 -0.91 15.57 2.00
CA LYS A 204 -0.05 15.82 0.84
C LYS A 204 -0.28 14.84 -0.30
N THR A 205 -0.68 13.61 0.00
CA THR A 205 -0.69 12.52 -0.99
C THR A 205 -2.10 12.04 -1.30
N LEU A 206 -2.93 11.85 -0.28
CA LEU A 206 -4.30 11.35 -0.45
C LEU A 206 -5.31 12.47 -0.64
N GLN A 207 -4.93 13.73 -0.41
CA GLN A 207 -5.81 14.90 -0.54
C GLN A 207 -7.08 14.80 0.31
N ASP A 208 -7.03 14.06 1.42
CA ASP A 208 -8.10 13.95 2.40
C ASP A 208 -7.89 14.99 3.50
N ARG A 209 -8.23 16.24 3.15
CA ARG A 209 -8.04 17.39 4.01
C ARG A 209 -8.80 17.26 5.34
N GLY A 210 -10.00 16.67 5.32
CA GLY A 210 -10.82 16.48 6.50
C GLY A 210 -10.12 15.57 7.52
N ARG A 211 -9.65 14.40 7.08
CA ARG A 211 -8.91 13.48 7.95
C ARG A 211 -7.56 14.05 8.39
N ALA A 212 -6.85 14.76 7.51
CA ALA A 212 -5.60 15.43 7.85
C ALA A 212 -5.76 16.44 9.00
N ILE A 213 -6.78 17.32 8.93
CA ILE A 213 -7.05 18.31 9.98
C ILE A 213 -7.35 17.63 11.33
N GLN A 214 -8.12 16.54 11.32
CA GLN A 214 -8.41 15.78 12.55
C GLN A 214 -7.12 15.28 13.19
N LEU A 215 -6.26 14.62 12.41
CA LEU A 215 -5.02 14.04 12.92
C LEU A 215 -4.01 15.11 13.35
N TYR A 216 -3.89 16.22 12.63
CA TYR A 216 -3.01 17.31 13.08
C TYR A 216 -3.48 17.93 14.40
N ARG A 217 -4.80 18.03 14.64
CA ARG A 217 -5.32 18.48 15.95
C ARG A 217 -4.95 17.49 17.06
N GLU A 218 -5.07 16.20 16.78
CA GLU A 218 -4.66 15.17 17.74
C GLU A 218 -3.15 15.26 18.05
N VAL A 219 -2.29 15.47 17.05
CA VAL A 219 -0.85 15.70 17.27
C VAL A 219 -0.63 16.91 18.15
N SER A 220 -1.29 18.04 17.86
CA SER A 220 -1.10 19.27 18.65
C SER A 220 -1.53 19.17 20.12
N ASN A 221 -2.38 18.20 20.45
CA ASN A 221 -2.95 18.02 21.78
C ASN A 221 -2.29 16.88 22.58
N ARG A 222 -1.69 15.89 21.90
CA ARG A 222 -1.26 14.62 22.52
C ARG A 222 0.21 14.29 22.34
N ASP A 223 0.87 14.84 21.31
CA ASP A 223 2.25 14.46 21.00
C ASP A 223 3.21 15.09 22.03
N ALA A 224 4.15 14.29 22.52
CA ALA A 224 5.17 14.74 23.47
C ALA A 224 6.30 15.52 22.79
N ASP A 225 6.52 15.32 21.49
CA ASP A 225 7.56 16.02 20.75
C ASP A 225 7.09 17.40 20.29
N GLN A 226 7.66 18.42 20.92
CA GLN A 226 7.30 19.80 20.66
C GLN A 226 7.56 20.24 19.21
N ALA A 227 8.55 19.66 18.52
CA ALA A 227 8.79 19.98 17.12
C ALA A 227 7.64 19.48 16.22
N ARG A 228 7.09 18.30 16.52
CA ARG A 228 5.92 17.75 15.81
C ARG A 228 4.66 18.55 16.11
N VAL A 229 4.45 18.94 17.37
CA VAL A 229 3.35 19.81 17.80
C VAL A 229 3.35 21.13 17.03
N GLU A 230 4.48 21.83 16.99
CA GLU A 230 4.60 23.11 16.29
C GLU A 230 4.42 22.97 14.78
N LYS A 231 4.95 21.89 14.18
CA LYS A 231 4.73 21.58 12.76
C LYS A 231 3.24 21.33 12.46
N ALA A 232 2.54 20.59 13.32
CA ALA A 232 1.10 20.34 13.18
C ALA A 232 0.27 21.63 13.29
N LYS A 233 0.55 22.48 14.28
CA LYS A 233 -0.13 23.79 14.44
C LYS A 233 0.05 24.70 13.23
N ARG A 234 1.27 24.81 12.70
CA ARG A 234 1.55 25.58 11.47
C ARG A 234 0.75 25.04 10.30
N ARG A 235 0.69 23.71 10.14
CA ARG A 235 -0.05 23.11 9.03
C ARG A 235 -1.56 23.28 9.19
N LEU A 236 -2.09 23.17 10.41
CA LEU A 236 -3.50 23.47 10.72
C LEU A 236 -3.88 24.91 10.35
N ALA A 237 -3.04 25.89 10.68
CA ALA A 237 -3.29 27.28 10.31
C ALA A 237 -3.41 27.43 8.78
N GLN A 238 -2.47 26.86 8.02
CA GLN A 238 -2.50 26.88 6.54
C GLN A 238 -3.75 26.17 5.97
N LEU A 239 -4.11 25.02 6.54
CA LEU A 239 -5.29 24.26 6.17
C LEU A 239 -6.60 24.87 6.69
N SER A 240 -6.57 25.97 7.43
CA SER A 240 -7.78 26.68 7.87
C SER A 240 -8.06 27.92 7.01
N THR A 241 -7.01 28.53 6.45
CA THR A 241 -7.10 29.77 5.65
C THR A 241 -7.35 29.53 4.17
N THR A 242 -7.05 28.34 3.66
CA THR A 242 -7.28 28.00 2.24
C THR A 242 -8.73 27.54 2.08
N PRO A 243 -9.62 28.15 1.28
CA PRO A 243 -10.96 27.58 1.06
C PRO A 243 -10.89 26.18 0.39
N PRO A 244 -11.95 25.36 0.49
CA PRO A 244 -11.99 24.02 -0.10
C PRO A 244 -11.91 24.03 -1.64
#